data_AF-A0A195EZ82-F1
#
_entry.id   AF-A0A195EZ82-F1
#
_cell.length_a   1.000
_cell.length_b   1.000
_cell.length_c   1.000
_cell.angle_alpha   90.00
_cell.angle_beta   90.00
_cell.angle_gamma   90.00
#
_symmetry.space_group_name_H-M   'P 1'
#
loop_
_entity.id
_entity.type
_entity.pdbx_description
1 polymer ?
#
loop_
_entity_poly.entity_id
_entity_poly.type
_entity_poly.pdbx_seq_one_letter_code
_entity_poly.pdbx_strand_id
1 'polypeptide(L)' 'MSQLNRIVLIIAMNVLVYVLAVECYSDEFDNVLDIDAVLNNDTLREGYHNCYMKTAPCTKAQKDLTGTYVYNTTI' A
#
# COMPACT_ATOMS: atom_id res chain seq x y z
N MET A 1 -0.79 -43.69 -14.15
CA MET A 1 -1.17 -42.89 -12.96
C MET A 1 -0.01 -42.06 -12.37
N SER A 2 1.23 -42.54 -12.37
CA SER A 2 2.39 -41.79 -11.83
C SER A 2 2.74 -40.50 -12.58
N GLN A 3 2.63 -40.49 -13.92
CA GLN A 3 2.93 -39.31 -14.74
C GLN A 3 1.95 -38.16 -14.53
N LEU A 4 0.65 -38.47 -14.47
CA LEU A 4 -0.39 -37.48 -14.19
C LEU A 4 -0.22 -36.88 -12.79
N ASN A 5 0.06 -37.72 -11.79
CA ASN A 5 0.31 -37.28 -10.42
C ASN A 5 1.54 -36.35 -10.32
N ARG A 6 2.60 -36.65 -11.07
CA ARG A 6 3.80 -35.81 -11.13
C ARG A 6 3.51 -34.45 -11.76
N ILE A 7 2.70 -34.40 -12.82
CA ILE A 7 2.30 -33.14 -13.47
C ILE A 7 1.47 -32.29 -12.51
N VAL A 8 0.50 -32.90 -11.82
CA VAL A 8 -0.34 -32.21 -10.82
C VAL A 8 0.50 -31.62 -9.69
N LEU A 9 1.47 -32.38 -9.17
CA LEU A 9 2.37 -31.89 -8.12
C LEU A 9 3.22 -30.70 -8.59
N ILE A 10 3.75 -30.75 -9.81
CA ILE A 10 4.53 -29.63 -10.37
C ILE A 10 3.65 -28.38 -10.47
N ILE A 11 2.43 -28.51 -11.00
CA ILE A 11 1.51 -27.37 -11.12
C ILE A 11 1.16 -26.81 -9.73
N ALA A 12 0.81 -27.65 -8.78
CA ALA A 12 0.47 -27.23 -7.41
C ALA A 12 1.62 -26.49 -6.73
N MET A 13 2.86 -26.98 -6.88
CA MET A 13 4.04 -26.32 -6.32
C MET A 13 4.31 -24.95 -6.96
N ASN A 14 4.16 -24.83 -8.28
CA ASN A 14 4.36 -23.56 -8.98
C ASN A 14 3.30 -22.51 -8.59
N VAL A 15 2.04 -22.93 -8.46
CA VAL A 15 0.95 -22.04 -8.00
C VAL A 15 1.22 -21.57 -6.57
N LEU A 16 1.63 -22.48 -5.67
CA LEU A 16 1.95 -22.13 -4.29
C LEU A 16 3.10 -21.12 -4.21
N VAL A 17 4.18 -21.34 -4.97
CA VAL A 17 5.31 -20.41 -5.04
C VAL A 17 4.88 -19.04 -5.58
N TYR A 18 4.01 -19.00 -6.59
CA TYR A 18 3.49 -17.74 -7.13
C TYR A 18 2.69 -16.94 -6.10
N VAL A 19 1.81 -17.59 -5.34
CA VAL A 19 1.00 -16.91 -4.30
C VAL A 19 1.87 -16.36 -3.17
N LEU A 20 2.90 -17.11 -2.76
CA LEU A 20 3.81 -16.69 -1.69
C LEU A 20 4.81 -15.61 -2.13
N ALA A 21 5.05 -15.48 -3.44
CA ALA A 21 5.93 -14.47 -4.01
C ALA A 21 5.24 -13.10 -4.22
N VAL A 22 3.95 -12.98 -3.91
CA VAL A 22 3.26 -11.68 -3.97
C VAL A 22 3.71 -10.83 -2.79
N GLU A 23 4.59 -9.87 -3.06
CA GLU A 23 4.89 -8.77 -2.13
C GLU A 23 3.68 -7.83 -2.06
N CYS A 24 2.86 -8.01 -1.02
CA CYS A 24 1.81 -7.05 -0.69
C CYS A 24 2.39 -5.87 0.10
N TYR A 25 1.85 -4.67 -0.14
CA TYR A 25 2.08 -3.55 0.77
C TYR A 25 1.53 -3.87 2.16
N SER A 26 2.13 -3.29 3.20
CA SER A 26 1.66 -3.41 4.58
C SER A 26 0.24 -2.85 4.72
N ASP A 27 -0.62 -3.56 5.45
CA ASP A 27 -1.98 -3.15 5.81
C ASP A 27 -2.02 -2.17 6.99
N GLU A 28 -0.86 -1.79 7.52
CA GLU A 28 -0.69 -0.86 8.64
C GLU A 28 -1.44 0.46 8.46
N PHE A 29 -1.61 0.92 7.21
CA PHE A 29 -2.27 2.19 6.90
C PHE A 29 -3.71 2.03 6.43
N ASP A 30 -4.19 0.82 6.15
CA ASP A 30 -5.53 0.57 5.61
C ASP A 30 -6.63 0.96 6.60
N ASN A 31 -6.35 0.90 7.91
CA ASN A 31 -7.31 1.20 8.97
C ASN A 31 -7.12 2.60 9.61
N VAL A 32 -6.08 3.34 9.21
CA VAL A 32 -5.71 4.62 9.84
C VAL A 32 -6.40 5.80 9.15
N LEU A 33 -6.66 5.68 7.84
CA LEU A 33 -7.25 6.75 7.05
C LEU A 33 -8.20 6.19 6.01
N ASP A 34 -9.39 6.77 5.91
CA ASP A 34 -10.33 6.49 4.82
C ASP A 34 -9.82 7.17 3.53
N ILE A 35 -8.95 6.46 2.80
CA ILE A 35 -8.36 6.93 1.54
C ILE A 35 -9.46 7.22 0.51
N ASP A 36 -10.52 6.40 0.47
CA ASP A 36 -11.62 6.58 -0.45
C ASP A 36 -12.38 7.89 -0.17
N ALA A 37 -12.63 8.22 1.10
CA ALA A 37 -13.24 9.50 1.47
C ALA A 37 -12.37 10.71 1.08
N VAL A 38 -11.05 10.58 1.17
CA VAL A 38 -10.11 11.65 0.76
C VAL A 38 -10.06 11.77 -0.76
N LEU A 39 -9.97 10.66 -1.49
CA LEU A 39 -9.86 10.66 -2.95
C LEU A 39 -11.15 11.10 -3.62
N ASN A 40 -12.32 10.82 -3.04
CA ASN A 40 -13.62 11.23 -3.59
C ASN A 40 -14.04 12.66 -3.18
N ASN A 41 -13.22 13.39 -2.43
CA ASN A 41 -13.52 14.76 -2.02
C ASN A 41 -12.42 15.72 -2.48
N ASP A 42 -12.74 16.55 -3.47
CA ASP A 42 -11.79 17.48 -4.08
C ASP A 42 -11.15 18.44 -3.06
N THR A 43 -11.92 18.91 -2.08
CA THR A 43 -11.41 19.84 -1.05
C THR A 43 -10.42 19.14 -0.11
N LEU A 44 -10.74 17.91 0.30
CA LEU A 44 -9.83 17.12 1.13
C LEU A 44 -8.56 16.81 0.33
N ARG A 45 -8.70 16.30 -0.90
CA ARG A 45 -7.59 15.94 -1.78
C ARG A 45 -6.67 17.12 -2.06
N GLU A 46 -7.22 18.30 -2.34
CA GLU A 46 -6.45 19.53 -2.53
C GLU A 46 -5.70 19.93 -1.25
N GLY A 47 -6.33 19.80 -0.08
CA GLY A 47 -5.68 20.02 1.21
C GLY A 47 -4.46 19.11 1.44
N TYR A 48 -4.57 17.81 1.13
CA TYR A 48 -3.44 16.88 1.19
C TYR A 48 -2.34 17.23 0.17
N HIS A 49 -2.72 17.55 -1.06
CA HIS A 49 -1.78 17.97 -2.10
C HIS A 49 -0.98 19.22 -1.71
N ASN A 50 -1.66 20.24 -1.19
CA ASN A 50 -1.03 21.50 -0.81
C ASN A 50 -0.09 21.34 0.40
N CYS A 51 -0.46 20.49 1.36
CA CYS A 51 0.45 20.08 2.43
C CYS A 51 1.70 19.38 1.87
N TYR A 52 1.53 18.38 1.00
CA TYR A 52 2.65 17.61 0.42
C TYR A 52 3.61 18.51 -0.40
N MET A 53 3.06 19.43 -1.19
CA MET A 53 3.81 20.40 -1.98
C MET A 53 4.38 21.56 -1.16
N LYS A 54 4.16 21.58 0.16
CA LYS A 54 4.58 22.67 1.08
C LYS A 54 4.04 24.05 0.67
N THR A 55 2.91 24.09 -0.02
CA THR A 55 2.22 25.33 -0.42
C THR A 55 1.21 25.80 0.63
N ALA A 56 0.84 24.93 1.57
CA ALA A 56 -0.02 25.23 2.72
C ALA A 56 0.42 24.45 3.98
N PRO A 57 0.06 24.90 5.20
CA PRO A 57 0.36 24.17 6.43
C PRO A 57 -0.40 22.84 6.51
N CYS A 58 0.28 21.81 6.99
CA CYS A 58 -0.30 20.47 7.16
C CYS A 58 -1.05 20.31 8.48
N THR A 59 -2.20 19.64 8.44
CA THR A 59 -2.89 19.11 9.64
C THR A 59 -2.14 17.91 10.22
N LYS A 60 -2.51 17.48 11.44
CA LYS A 60 -1.91 16.29 12.07
C LYS A 60 -2.06 15.03 11.18
N ALA A 61 -3.27 14.76 10.69
CA ALA A 61 -3.55 13.61 9.82
C ALA A 61 -2.72 13.63 8.52
N GLN A 62 -2.53 14.82 7.92
CA GLN A 62 -1.69 14.98 6.73
C GLN A 62 -0.21 14.73 7.01
N LYS A 63 0.28 15.16 8.19
CA LYS A 63 1.64 14.86 8.64
C LYS A 63 1.83 13.38 8.95
N ASP A 64 0.80 12.68 9.43
CA ASP A 64 0.92 11.25 9.70
C ASP A 64 1.08 10.46 8.38
N LEU A 65 0.38 10.86 7.30
CA LEU A 65 0.60 10.28 5.95
C LEU A 65 1.94 10.68 5.32
N THR A 66 2.31 11.96 5.41
CA THR A 66 3.52 12.47 4.77
C THR A 66 4.78 12.11 5.57
N GLY A 67 4.64 11.98 6.89
CA GLY A 67 5.68 11.67 7.85
C GLY A 67 6.27 10.29 7.66
N THR A 68 5.46 9.29 7.27
CA THR A 68 5.94 7.94 6.90
C THR A 68 7.01 7.99 5.80
N TYR A 69 6.93 8.94 4.86
CA TYR A 69 7.94 9.12 3.81
C TYR A 69 9.14 9.98 4.25
N VAL A 70 9.03 10.75 5.33
CA VAL A 70 10.07 11.69 5.79
C VAL A 70 10.96 11.05 6.88
N TYR A 71 10.44 10.15 7.72
CA TYR A 71 11.21 9.47 8.77
C TYR A 71 12.26 8.48 8.23
N ASN A 72 12.26 8.17 6.92
CA ASN A 72 13.22 7.26 6.29
C ASN A 72 14.20 7.95 5.30
N THR A 73 14.22 9.29 5.22
CA THR A 73 15.19 10.05 4.40
C THR A 73 16.26 10.76 5.23
N THR A 74 16.29 10.53 6.54
CA THR A 74 17.40 10.98 7.41
C THR A 74 17.99 9.81 8.17
N ILE A 75 18.79 8.99 7.46
CA ILE A 75 20.06 8.36 7.85
C ILE A 75 20.62 7.71 6.58
#